data_AF-A0A923UAH0-F1
#
_entry.id   AF-A0A923UAH0-F1
#
_cell.length_a   1.000
_cell.length_b   1.000
_cell.length_c   1.000
_cell.angle_alpha   90.00
_cell.angle_beta   90.00
_cell.angle_gamma   90.00
#
_symmetry.space_group_name_H-M   'P 1'
#
loop_
_entity.id
_entity.type
_entity.pdbx_description
1 polymer ?
#
loop_
_entity_poly.entity_id
_entity_poly.type
_entity_poly.pdbx_seq_one_letter_code
_entity_poly.pdbx_strand_id
1 'polypeptide(L)'
;MDLESDETSPEFVAFDVLLVESGLVSGEQLSRAQAERVRSGAAIDTVLVSQGLVQPAALRAVLARAWNLPALNLARTHVDHQLVDQWPDEIYLSENWFPVRDQANGTVLVATSRVPDALKAKRIAAVIDCPVEFVVVATVDISAAVARAVKRRTRARRPFLRRPT
;
A
#
# COMPACT_ATOMS: atom_id res chain seq x y z
N MET A 1 -18.86 -17.25 19.29
CA MET A 1 -17.72 -17.33 20.22
C MET A 1 -16.64 -16.49 19.58
N ASP A 2 -16.55 -15.26 20.07
CA ASP A 2 -15.49 -14.26 19.90
C ASP A 2 -15.22 -13.71 18.48
N LEU A 3 -16.12 -12.85 18.00
CA LEU A 3 -15.88 -11.87 16.92
C LEU A 3 -15.59 -10.48 17.52
N GLU A 4 -14.79 -10.43 18.60
CA GLU A 4 -14.46 -9.19 19.31
C GLU A 4 -12.95 -9.11 19.51
N SER A 5 -12.22 -9.12 18.39
CA SER A 5 -10.77 -9.01 18.41
C SER A 5 -10.34 -7.99 17.36
N ASP A 6 -9.80 -6.88 17.87
CA ASP A 6 -9.08 -5.80 17.16
C ASP A 6 -9.84 -4.47 16.93
N GLU A 7 -10.72 -4.04 17.84
CA GLU A 7 -11.42 -2.75 17.68
C GLU A 7 -10.53 -1.50 17.80
N THR A 8 -9.31 -1.57 18.34
CA THR A 8 -8.35 -0.44 18.26
C THR A 8 -6.92 -0.91 18.49
N SER A 9 -6.29 -1.56 17.51
CA SER A 9 -4.83 -1.65 17.52
C SER A 9 -4.22 -0.23 17.57
N PRO A 10 -3.16 0.02 18.38
CA PRO A 10 -2.62 1.36 18.59
C PRO A 10 -2.13 2.04 17.30
N GLU A 11 -1.75 1.25 16.30
CA GLU A 11 -1.40 1.74 14.96
C GLU A 11 -2.60 2.40 14.26
N PHE A 12 -3.82 1.83 14.38
CA PHE A 12 -5.03 2.41 13.77
C PHE A 12 -5.43 3.71 14.45
N VAL A 13 -5.36 3.78 15.79
CA VAL A 13 -5.67 5.00 16.53
C VAL A 13 -4.70 6.12 16.13
N ALA A 14 -3.41 5.81 16.01
CA ALA A 14 -2.40 6.78 15.58
C ALA A 14 -2.64 7.26 14.13
N PHE A 15 -3.05 6.36 13.24
CA PHE A 15 -3.35 6.70 11.85
C PHE A 15 -4.58 7.60 11.72
N ASP A 16 -5.65 7.27 12.44
CA ASP A 16 -6.91 8.04 12.44
C ASP A 16 -6.71 9.45 13.01
N VAL A 17 -5.94 9.57 14.10
CA VAL A 17 -5.55 10.86 14.68
C VAL A 17 -4.76 11.69 13.66
N LEU A 18 -3.78 11.09 12.98
CA LEU A 18 -2.99 11.78 11.96
C LEU A 18 -3.85 12.37 10.83
N LEU A 19 -4.88 11.63 10.38
CA LEU A 19 -5.76 12.09 9.31
C LEU A 19 -6.58 13.33 9.72
N VAL A 20 -7.04 13.39 10.96
CA VAL A 20 -7.81 14.53 11.50
C VAL A 20 -6.88 15.71 11.80
N GLU A 21 -5.77 15.49 12.48
CA GLU A 21 -4.81 16.55 12.86
C GLU A 21 -4.15 17.21 11.64
N SER A 22 -3.97 16.46 10.55
CA SER A 22 -3.49 17.01 9.28
C SER A 22 -4.54 17.83 8.51
N GLY A 23 -5.81 17.80 8.95
CA GLY A 23 -6.92 18.47 8.27
C GLY A 23 -7.34 17.80 6.96
N LEU A 24 -6.90 16.55 6.68
CA LEU A 24 -7.33 15.82 5.49
C LEU A 24 -8.82 15.43 5.56
N VAL A 25 -9.31 15.18 6.77
CA VAL A 25 -10.70 14.81 7.03
C VAL A 25 -11.19 15.47 8.31
N SER A 26 -12.48 15.78 8.37
CA SER A 26 -13.13 16.11 9.63
C SER A 26 -13.38 14.87 10.47
N GLY A 27 -13.58 15.03 11.78
CA GLY A 27 -13.98 13.92 12.66
C GLY A 27 -15.27 13.24 12.18
N GLU A 28 -16.25 14.00 11.68
CA GLU A 28 -17.49 13.46 11.12
C GLU A 28 -17.25 12.61 9.86
N GLN A 29 -16.40 13.10 8.95
CA GLN A 29 -16.02 12.36 7.74
C GLN A 29 -15.28 11.06 8.09
N LEU A 30 -14.40 11.11 9.09
CA LEU A 30 -13.70 9.94 9.59
C LEU A 30 -14.67 8.93 10.21
N SER A 31 -15.59 9.35 11.08
CA SER A 31 -16.60 8.45 11.67
C SER A 31 -17.46 7.77 10.61
N ARG A 32 -17.88 8.50 9.56
CA ARG A 32 -18.61 7.92 8.43
C ARG A 32 -17.76 6.89 7.67
N ALA A 33 -16.49 7.18 7.45
CA ALA A 33 -15.59 6.27 6.77
C ALA A 33 -15.28 5.01 7.60
N GLN A 34 -15.18 5.14 8.93
CA GLN A 34 -15.03 4.00 9.84
C GLN A 34 -16.24 3.05 9.78
N ALA A 35 -17.46 3.60 9.78
CA ALA A 35 -18.68 2.79 9.64
C ALA A 35 -18.70 2.00 8.31
N GLU A 36 -18.20 2.59 7.22
CA GLU A 36 -18.06 1.89 5.94
C GLU A 36 -16.91 0.89 5.94
N ARG A 37 -15.79 1.17 6.61
CA ARG A 37 -14.70 0.21 6.81
C ARG A 37 -15.18 -1.05 7.51
N VAL A 38 -15.95 -0.92 8.60
CA VAL A 38 -16.51 -2.07 9.34
C VAL A 38 -17.43 -2.89 8.43
N ARG A 39 -18.24 -2.23 7.60
CA ARG A 39 -19.16 -2.89 6.66
C ARG A 39 -18.44 -3.60 5.50
N SER A 40 -17.40 -2.98 4.95
CA SER A 40 -16.72 -3.43 3.72
C SER A 40 -15.49 -4.30 3.98
N GLY A 41 -14.90 -4.23 5.18
CA GLY A 41 -13.60 -4.81 5.50
C GLY A 41 -12.41 -4.08 4.86
N ALA A 42 -12.64 -2.99 4.13
CA ALA A 42 -11.57 -2.24 3.46
C ALA A 42 -10.76 -1.38 4.44
N ALA A 43 -9.51 -1.10 4.11
CA ALA A 43 -8.69 -0.17 4.89
C ALA A 43 -9.31 1.24 4.89
N ILE A 44 -9.21 1.95 6.03
CA ILE A 44 -9.84 3.26 6.22
C ILE A 44 -9.42 4.29 5.17
N ASP A 45 -8.14 4.30 4.81
CA ASP A 45 -7.59 5.18 3.78
C ASP A 45 -8.14 4.86 2.37
N THR A 46 -8.41 3.59 2.09
CA THR A 46 -9.06 3.14 0.86
C THR A 46 -10.50 3.61 0.79
N VAL A 47 -11.23 3.54 1.90
CA VAL A 47 -12.61 4.07 2.02
C VAL A 47 -12.63 5.58 1.80
N LEU A 48 -11.74 6.31 2.44
CA LEU A 48 -11.65 7.77 2.32
C LEU A 48 -11.37 8.20 0.87
N VAL A 49 -10.47 7.50 0.19
CA VAL A 49 -10.18 7.77 -1.23
C VAL A 49 -11.37 7.39 -2.11
N SER A 50 -11.98 6.21 -1.90
CA SER A 50 -13.07 5.73 -2.76
C SER A 50 -14.34 6.58 -2.67
N GLN A 51 -14.59 7.19 -1.51
CA GLN A 51 -15.69 8.13 -1.30
C GLN A 51 -15.37 9.56 -1.78
N GLY A 52 -14.15 9.80 -2.30
CA GLY A 52 -13.71 11.11 -2.76
C GLY A 52 -13.45 12.12 -1.64
N LEU A 53 -13.38 11.65 -0.38
CA LEU A 53 -13.12 12.49 0.79
C LEU A 53 -11.64 12.92 0.84
N VAL A 54 -10.74 12.06 0.38
CA VAL A 54 -9.30 12.33 0.35
C VAL A 54 -8.72 12.03 -1.02
N GLN A 55 -7.89 12.96 -1.53
CA GLN A 55 -7.12 12.72 -2.74
C GLN A 55 -5.87 11.88 -2.43
N PRO A 56 -5.54 10.84 -3.22
CA PRO A 56 -4.36 10.00 -2.96
C PRO A 56 -3.05 10.79 -2.85
N ALA A 57 -2.91 11.87 -3.63
CA ALA A 57 -1.74 12.73 -3.58
C ALA A 57 -1.62 13.49 -2.25
N ALA A 58 -2.74 13.98 -1.71
CA ALA A 58 -2.77 14.67 -0.43
C ALA A 58 -2.48 13.70 0.73
N LEU A 59 -3.06 12.49 0.67
CA LEU A 59 -2.78 11.42 1.63
C LEU A 59 -1.28 11.09 1.67
N ARG A 60 -0.67 10.81 0.51
CA ARG A 60 0.78 10.54 0.43
C ARG A 60 1.63 11.65 1.02
N ALA A 61 1.27 12.91 0.79
CA ALA A 61 2.03 14.05 1.31
C ALA A 61 1.98 14.13 2.85
N VAL A 62 0.80 13.90 3.44
CA VAL A 62 0.66 13.87 4.90
C VAL A 62 1.43 12.70 5.51
N LEU A 63 1.29 11.50 4.96
CA LEU A 63 1.98 10.31 5.45
C LEU A 63 3.51 10.44 5.34
N ALA A 64 4.00 10.99 4.23
CA ALA A 64 5.42 11.28 4.03
C ALA A 64 5.98 12.23 5.09
N ARG A 65 5.24 13.30 5.41
CA ARG A 65 5.62 14.24 6.46
C ARG A 65 5.60 13.58 7.85
N ALA A 66 4.55 12.81 8.14
CA ALA A 66 4.37 12.18 9.44
C ALA A 66 5.45 11.13 9.74
N TRP A 67 5.86 10.37 8.74
CA TRP A 67 6.81 9.27 8.89
C TRP A 67 8.25 9.66 8.53
N ASN A 68 8.48 10.91 8.12
CA ASN A 68 9.77 11.39 7.63
C ASN A 68 10.33 10.52 6.49
N LEU A 69 9.48 10.20 5.52
CA LEU A 69 9.80 9.36 4.37
C LEU A 69 9.43 10.06 3.06
N PRO A 70 10.15 9.82 1.96
CA PRO A 70 9.79 10.36 0.65
C PRO A 70 8.45 9.78 0.15
N ALA A 71 7.58 10.61 -0.42
CA ALA A 71 6.38 10.18 -1.12
C ALA A 71 6.69 9.72 -2.55
N LEU A 72 6.03 8.66 -3.02
CA LEU A 72 6.15 8.17 -4.39
C LEU A 72 4.77 8.07 -5.06
N ASN A 73 4.66 8.48 -6.32
CA ASN A 73 3.49 8.15 -7.14
C ASN A 73 3.73 6.84 -7.90
N LEU A 74 3.34 5.71 -7.30
CA LEU A 74 3.55 4.36 -7.84
C LEU A 74 2.84 4.12 -9.19
N ALA A 75 1.85 4.94 -9.55
CA ALA A 75 1.23 4.86 -10.87
C ALA A 75 2.14 5.37 -12.00
N ARG A 76 3.08 6.27 -11.68
CA ARG A 76 3.98 6.94 -12.65
C ARG A 76 5.44 6.48 -12.53
N THR A 77 5.74 5.60 -11.59
CA THR A 77 7.09 5.07 -11.37
C THR A 77 7.32 3.81 -12.18
N HIS A 78 8.53 3.66 -12.73
CA HIS A 78 8.97 2.39 -13.31
C HIS A 78 9.20 1.37 -12.19
N VAL A 79 8.52 0.23 -12.31
CA VAL A 79 8.58 -0.88 -11.36
C VAL A 79 9.29 -2.04 -12.03
N ASP A 80 10.28 -2.60 -11.35
CA ASP A 80 10.94 -3.83 -11.76
C ASP A 80 9.99 -5.02 -11.64
N HIS A 81 9.66 -5.60 -12.78
CA HIS A 81 8.73 -6.72 -12.86
C HIS A 81 9.34 -8.05 -12.43
N GLN A 82 10.65 -8.24 -12.60
CA GLN A 82 11.33 -9.44 -12.13
C GLN A 82 11.33 -9.47 -10.60
N LEU A 83 11.59 -8.32 -9.97
CA LEU A 83 11.53 -8.17 -8.52
C LEU A 83 10.11 -8.42 -7.97
N VAL A 84 9.08 -7.83 -8.59
CA VAL A 84 7.67 -8.04 -8.18
C VAL A 84 7.21 -9.48 -8.34
N ASP A 85 7.76 -10.23 -9.30
CA ASP A 85 7.32 -11.60 -9.56
C ASP A 85 7.99 -12.65 -8.66
N GLN A 86 8.88 -12.24 -7.73
CA GLN A 86 9.53 -13.15 -6.80
C GLN A 86 8.59 -13.64 -5.67
N TRP A 87 7.51 -12.91 -5.36
CA TRP A 87 6.60 -13.25 -4.27
C TRP A 87 5.12 -13.30 -4.69
N PRO A 88 4.26 -14.05 -3.96
CA PRO A 88 2.83 -14.05 -4.19
C PRO A 88 2.20 -12.67 -3.97
N ASP A 89 1.24 -12.29 -4.82
CA ASP A 89 0.55 -10.99 -4.76
C ASP A 89 -0.09 -10.67 -3.40
N GLU A 90 -0.52 -11.72 -2.70
CA GLU A 90 -1.22 -11.61 -1.42
C GLU A 90 -0.34 -11.03 -0.31
N ILE A 91 0.97 -11.27 -0.34
CA ILE A 91 1.89 -10.71 0.67
C ILE A 91 1.92 -9.18 0.59
N TYR A 92 1.87 -8.62 -0.62
CA TYR A 92 1.90 -7.17 -0.82
C TYR A 92 0.65 -6.48 -0.27
N LEU A 93 -0.50 -7.14 -0.44
CA LEU A 93 -1.79 -6.62 0.00
C LEU A 93 -1.98 -6.78 1.51
N SER A 94 -1.68 -7.95 2.05
CA SER A 94 -1.87 -8.24 3.48
C SER A 94 -0.86 -7.47 4.34
N GLU A 95 0.39 -7.39 3.90
CA GLU A 95 1.45 -6.70 4.64
C GLU A 95 1.63 -5.23 4.25
N ASN A 96 0.86 -4.70 3.30
CA ASN A 96 0.85 -3.28 2.91
C ASN A 96 2.22 -2.74 2.45
N TRP A 97 2.95 -3.52 1.66
CA TRP A 97 4.19 -3.09 1.01
C TRP A 97 4.30 -3.61 -0.42
N PHE A 98 5.14 -2.99 -1.24
CA PHE A 98 5.33 -3.37 -2.64
C PHE A 98 6.76 -3.06 -3.12
N PRO A 99 7.51 -4.03 -3.67
CA PRO A 99 8.86 -3.79 -4.13
C PRO A 99 8.83 -2.97 -5.43
N VAL A 100 9.65 -1.93 -5.50
CA VAL A 100 9.65 -1.00 -6.63
C VAL A 100 10.80 -1.32 -7.59
N ARG A 101 12.04 -1.32 -7.11
CA ARG A 101 13.25 -1.56 -7.92
C ARG A 101 14.49 -1.66 -7.04
N ASP A 102 15.54 -2.25 -7.58
CA ASP A 102 16.88 -2.13 -7.01
C ASP A 102 17.41 -0.68 -7.10
N GLN A 103 18.29 -0.35 -6.16
CA GLN A 103 18.99 0.94 -6.08
C GLN A 103 20.50 0.75 -6.24
N ALA A 104 21.18 1.81 -6.70
CA ALA A 104 22.62 1.77 -6.96
C ALA A 104 23.48 1.56 -5.71
N ASN A 105 22.94 1.87 -4.52
CA ASN A 105 23.59 1.64 -3.22
C ASN A 105 23.40 0.22 -2.68
N GLY A 106 22.83 -0.70 -3.47
CA GLY A 106 22.63 -2.10 -3.07
C GLY A 106 21.43 -2.32 -2.15
N THR A 107 20.49 -1.37 -2.08
CA THR A 107 19.21 -1.53 -1.38
C THR A 107 18.07 -1.75 -2.37
N VAL A 108 16.95 -2.28 -1.88
CA VAL A 108 15.69 -2.32 -2.62
C VAL A 108 14.79 -1.17 -2.18
N LEU A 109 14.28 -0.41 -3.14
CA LEU A 109 13.26 0.61 -2.89
C LEU A 109 11.91 -0.08 -2.69
N VAL A 110 11.30 0.08 -1.52
CA VAL A 110 10.03 -0.53 -1.14
C VAL A 110 8.98 0.55 -0.89
N ALA A 111 7.84 0.45 -1.58
CA ALA A 111 6.68 1.27 -1.28
C ALA A 111 5.91 0.69 -0.08
N THR A 112 5.49 1.53 0.86
CA THR A 112 4.68 1.13 2.02
C THR A 112 3.50 2.08 2.23
N SER A 113 2.35 1.53 2.64
CA SER A 113 1.18 2.32 3.05
C SER A 113 0.93 2.30 4.57
N ARG A 114 1.85 1.69 5.32
CA ARG A 114 1.88 1.69 6.79
C ARG A 114 3.25 2.15 7.27
N VAL A 115 3.33 2.58 8.53
CA VAL A 115 4.61 3.01 9.10
C VAL A 115 5.59 1.83 9.12
N PRO A 116 6.77 1.95 8.52
CA PRO A 116 7.77 0.88 8.54
C PRO A 116 8.57 0.95 9.84
N ASP A 117 7.95 0.54 10.95
CA ASP A 117 8.67 0.39 12.21
C ASP A 117 9.85 -0.61 12.08
N ALA A 118 10.74 -0.63 13.08
CA ALA A 118 11.94 -1.46 13.03
C ALA A 118 11.63 -2.96 12.83
N LEU A 119 10.49 -3.46 13.32
CA LEU A 119 10.10 -4.85 13.20
C LEU A 119 9.57 -5.18 11.80
N LYS A 120 8.72 -4.31 11.23
CA LYS A 120 8.23 -4.40 9.86
C LYS A 120 9.38 -4.27 8.87
N ALA A 121 10.27 -3.30 9.06
CA ALA A 121 11.46 -3.10 8.23
C ALA A 121 12.35 -4.36 8.19
N LYS A 122 12.66 -4.94 9.36
CA LYS A 122 13.45 -6.18 9.44
C LYS A 122 12.77 -7.37 8.77
N ARG A 123 11.45 -7.52 8.96
CA ARG A 123 10.68 -8.60 8.32
C ARG A 123 10.71 -8.48 6.80
N ILE A 124 10.43 -7.29 6.27
CA ILE A 124 10.44 -7.04 4.82
C ILE A 124 11.85 -7.27 4.25
N ALA A 125 12.90 -6.76 4.91
CA ALA A 125 14.28 -6.99 4.49
C ALA A 125 14.65 -8.47 4.46
N ALA A 126 14.18 -9.26 5.44
CA ALA A 126 14.39 -10.71 5.47
C ALA A 126 13.62 -11.45 4.36
N VAL A 127 12.41 -11.00 4.02
CA VAL A 127 11.63 -11.56 2.89
C VAL A 127 12.30 -11.26 1.56
N ILE A 128 12.82 -10.05 1.40
CA ILE A 128 13.51 -9.59 0.17
C ILE A 128 14.94 -10.12 0.06
N ASP A 129 15.52 -10.57 1.18
CA ASP A 129 16.94 -10.97 1.30
C ASP A 129 17.92 -9.85 0.90
N CYS A 130 17.55 -8.60 1.20
CA CYS A 130 18.32 -7.40 0.86
C CYS A 130 17.98 -6.25 1.82
N PRO A 131 18.90 -5.32 2.12
CA PRO A 131 18.56 -4.07 2.79
C PRO A 131 17.51 -3.27 2.00
N VAL A 132 16.60 -2.59 2.69
CA VAL A 132 15.48 -1.87 2.07
C VAL A 132 15.46 -0.40 2.46
N GLU A 133 15.07 0.45 1.51
CA GLU A 133 14.70 1.85 1.78
C GLU A 133 13.22 2.05 1.46
N PHE A 134 12.52 2.80 2.31
CA PHE A 134 11.08 2.97 2.20
C PHE A 134 10.67 4.28 1.52
N VAL A 135 9.66 4.18 0.66
CA VAL A 135 8.88 5.31 0.14
C VAL A 135 7.41 5.14 0.52
N VAL A 136 6.72 6.25 0.70
CA VAL A 136 5.32 6.27 1.13
C VAL A 136 4.39 6.33 -0.06
N VAL A 137 3.37 5.48 -0.01
CA VAL A 137 2.26 5.42 -0.97
C VAL A 137 0.93 5.28 -0.22
N ALA A 138 -0.19 5.51 -0.89
CA ALA A 138 -1.51 5.16 -0.34
C ALA A 138 -1.81 3.67 -0.53
N THR A 139 -2.67 3.06 0.29
CA THR A 139 -3.04 1.64 0.12
C THR A 139 -3.63 1.35 -1.27
N VAL A 140 -4.42 2.29 -1.80
CA VAL A 140 -4.96 2.21 -3.17
C VAL A 140 -3.88 2.11 -4.25
N ASP A 141 -2.70 2.71 -4.02
CA ASP A 141 -1.59 2.66 -4.97
C ASP A 141 -0.99 1.25 -5.04
N ILE A 142 -0.86 0.57 -3.88
CA ILE A 142 -0.39 -0.81 -3.78
C ILE A 142 -1.36 -1.75 -4.47
N SER A 143 -2.66 -1.67 -4.14
CA SER A 143 -3.69 -2.48 -4.78
C SER A 143 -3.70 -2.31 -6.30
N ALA A 144 -3.56 -1.08 -6.80
CA ALA A 144 -3.47 -0.80 -8.22
C ALA A 144 -2.16 -1.34 -8.85
N ALA A 145 -1.04 -1.33 -8.14
CA ALA A 145 0.21 -1.90 -8.60
C ALA A 145 0.14 -3.44 -8.72
N VAL A 146 -0.42 -4.10 -7.71
CA VAL A 146 -0.66 -5.55 -7.71
C VAL A 146 -1.61 -5.93 -8.86
N ALA A 147 -2.72 -5.23 -9.03
CA ALA A 147 -3.64 -5.48 -10.14
C ALA A 147 -2.97 -5.35 -11.53
N ARG A 148 -2.07 -4.37 -11.69
CA ARG A 148 -1.26 -4.22 -12.92
C ARG A 148 -0.30 -5.40 -13.12
N ALA A 149 0.34 -5.88 -12.05
CA ALA A 149 1.25 -7.04 -12.10
C ALA A 149 0.51 -8.33 -12.51
N VAL A 150 -0.65 -8.61 -11.89
CA VAL A 150 -1.52 -9.75 -12.23
C VAL A 150 -1.97 -9.67 -13.69
N LYS A 151 -2.44 -8.50 -14.15
CA LYS A 151 -2.85 -8.29 -15.54
C LYS A 151 -1.70 -8.48 -16.52
N ARG A 152 -0.48 -8.06 -16.17
CA ARG A 152 0.73 -8.29 -16.97
C ARG A 152 1.03 -9.79 -17.10
N ARG A 153 1.08 -10.52 -15.97
CA ARG A 153 1.35 -11.97 -15.94
C ARG A 153 0.31 -12.77 -16.74
N THR A 154 -0.97 -12.45 -16.59
CA THR A 154 -2.06 -13.11 -17.34
C THR A 154 -1.99 -12.85 -18.85
N ARG A 155 -1.62 -11.62 -19.28
CA ARG A 155 -1.43 -11.31 -20.70
C ARG A 155 -0.22 -12.03 -21.29
N ALA A 156 0.89 -12.13 -20.56
CA ALA A 156 2.09 -12.85 -21.01
C ALA A 156 1.87 -14.36 -21.16
N ARG A 157 0.95 -14.95 -20.37
CA ARG A 157 0.61 -16.38 -20.39
C ARG A 157 -0.42 -16.78 -21.46
N ARG A 158 -1.05 -15.84 -22.17
CA ARG A 158 -1.99 -16.20 -23.26
C ARG A 158 -1.18 -16.72 -24.46
N PRO A 159 -1.33 -17.99 -24.87
CA PRO A 159 -0.71 -18.46 -26.11
C PRO A 159 -1.33 -17.67 -27.26
N PHE A 160 -0.49 -17.21 -28.18
CA PHE A 160 -0.95 -16.70 -29.48
C PHE A 160 -1.74 -17.83 -30.16
N LEU A 161 -3.07 -17.78 -30.10
CA LEU A 161 -3.89 -18.58 -31.01
C LEU A 161 -3.54 -18.09 -32.42
N ARG A 162 -2.75 -18.89 -33.14
CA ARG A 162 -2.54 -18.72 -34.58
C ARG A 162 -3.92 -18.79 -35.24
N ARG A 163 -4.27 -17.75 -36.00
CA ARG A 163 -5.47 -17.79 -36.85
C ARG A 163 -5.26 -18.92 -37.88
N PRO A 164 -6.24 -19.83 -38.09
CA PRO A 164 -6.17 -20.76 -39.20
C PRO A 164 -6.17 -19.96 -40.51
N THR A 165 -5.34 -20.40 -41.45
CA THR A 165 -5.24 -19.88 -42.81
C THR A 165 -6.39 -20.42 -43.64
#